data_AF-A0AAV2R7B8-F1
#
_entry.id   AF-A0AAV2R7B8-F1
#
_cell.length_a   1.000
_cell.length_b   1.000
_cell.length_c   1.000
_cell.angle_alpha   90.00
_cell.angle_beta   90.00
_cell.angle_gamma   90.00
#
_symmetry.space_group_name_H-M   'P 1'
#
loop_
_entity.id
_entity.type
_entity.pdbx_description
1 polymer ?
#
loop_
_entity_poly.entity_id
_entity_poly.type
_entity_poly.pdbx_seq_one_letter_code
_entity_poly.pdbx_strand_id
1 'polypeptide(L)'
;MINNLKMFILTLILTTEITVKYICNIQMLKVGERLLGERLLGVVTAPFYNQFVGGDSEQEMGVTYHAMAELGIGLMITPMVESDVGEGENLHELFVKNFRNTLSLVSIVSRNNGLSSIPGICQTKFTAHLSAKVLMGLHEAYERLSFDEHVQVVESVASAFANKEWVLRGTY
;
A
#
# COMPACT_ATOMS: atom_id res chain seq x y z
N MET A 1 30.36 -16.42 -1.86
CA MET A 1 28.94 -16.20 -1.49
C MET A 1 28.65 -14.78 -1.02
N ILE A 2 29.38 -14.22 -0.06
CA ILE A 2 29.09 -12.89 0.55
C ILE A 2 29.12 -11.71 -0.46
N ASN A 3 30.00 -11.76 -1.47
CA ASN A 3 30.11 -10.69 -2.47
C ASN A 3 28.89 -10.62 -3.43
N ASN A 4 28.25 -11.76 -3.71
CA ASN A 4 27.07 -11.79 -4.58
C ASN A 4 25.83 -11.24 -3.88
N LEU A 5 25.70 -11.47 -2.57
CA LEU A 5 24.59 -10.93 -1.77
C LEU A 5 24.69 -9.40 -1.64
N LYS A 6 25.90 -8.87 -1.43
CA LYS A 6 26.13 -7.41 -1.40
C LYS A 6 25.83 -6.75 -2.74
N MET A 7 26.27 -7.35 -3.85
CA MET A 7 25.94 -6.89 -5.20
C MET A 7 24.44 -6.93 -5.48
N PHE A 8 23.74 -7.98 -5.05
CA PHE A 8 22.30 -8.11 -5.23
C PHE A 8 21.51 -7.06 -4.44
N ILE A 9 21.86 -6.84 -3.17
CA ILE A 9 21.25 -5.81 -2.33
C ILE A 9 21.52 -4.41 -2.90
N LEU A 10 22.75 -4.13 -3.34
CA LEU A 10 23.09 -2.84 -3.94
C LEU A 10 22.32 -2.59 -5.25
N THR A 11 22.13 -3.64 -6.05
CA THR A 11 21.35 -3.58 -7.29
C THR A 11 19.88 -3.34 -6.97
N LEU A 12 19.32 -4.02 -5.97
CA LEU A 12 17.93 -3.85 -5.54
C LEU A 12 17.65 -2.44 -4.99
N ILE A 13 18.59 -1.87 -4.22
CA ILE A 13 18.52 -0.51 -3.69
C ILE A 13 18.62 0.52 -4.82
N LEU A 14 19.55 0.33 -5.76
CA LEU A 14 19.71 1.25 -6.89
C LEU A 14 18.51 1.19 -7.84
N THR A 15 17.95 0.00 -8.11
CA THR A 15 16.74 -0.11 -8.95
C THR A 15 15.52 0.49 -8.26
N THR A 16 15.36 0.32 -6.95
CA THR A 16 14.26 0.95 -6.19
C THR A 16 14.41 2.47 -6.12
N GLU A 17 15.58 3.02 -5.83
CA GLU A 17 15.79 4.48 -5.81
C GLU A 17 15.57 5.12 -7.19
N ILE A 18 16.09 4.51 -8.26
CA ILE A 18 15.88 5.01 -9.63
C ILE A 18 14.39 4.93 -10.00
N THR A 19 13.71 3.84 -9.64
CA THR A 19 12.27 3.68 -9.94
C THR A 19 11.43 4.71 -9.18
N VAL A 20 11.67 4.88 -7.87
CA VAL A 20 10.91 5.85 -7.05
C VAL A 20 11.19 7.29 -7.48
N LYS A 21 12.43 7.64 -7.83
CA LYS A 21 12.82 9.03 -8.11
C LYS A 21 12.50 9.48 -9.54
N TYR A 22 12.61 8.58 -10.52
CA TYR A 22 12.49 8.92 -11.94
C TYR A 22 11.23 8.35 -12.58
N ILE A 23 10.84 7.12 -12.23
CA ILE A 23 9.67 6.47 -12.85
C ILE A 23 8.38 6.92 -12.16
N CYS A 24 8.38 7.10 -10.84
CA CYS A 24 7.21 7.65 -10.12
C CYS A 24 7.06 9.18 -10.25
N ASN A 25 7.86 9.85 -11.09
CA ASN A 25 7.69 11.28 -11.37
C ASN A 25 6.52 11.50 -12.34
N ILE A 26 5.39 11.96 -11.79
CA ILE A 26 4.14 12.22 -12.51
C ILE A 26 4.32 13.10 -13.76
N GLN A 27 5.27 14.04 -13.76
CA GLN A 27 5.51 14.91 -14.91
C GLN A 27 6.16 14.15 -16.06
N MET A 28 7.12 13.27 -15.77
CA MET A 28 7.74 12.43 -16.79
C MET A 28 6.79 11.36 -17.33
N LEU A 29 5.93 10.78 -16.48
CA LEU A 29 4.88 9.88 -16.93
C LEU A 29 3.88 10.58 -17.86
N LYS A 30 3.44 11.80 -17.53
CA LYS A 30 2.55 12.59 -18.40
C LYS A 30 3.20 12.96 -19.74
N VAL A 31 4.50 13.26 -19.75
CA VAL A 31 5.25 13.51 -21.00
C VAL A 31 5.41 12.21 -21.80
N GLY A 32 5.76 11.11 -21.14
CA GLY A 32 5.87 9.80 -21.75
C GLY A 32 4.55 9.32 -22.35
N GLU A 33 3.43 9.55 -21.66
CA GLU A 33 2.09 9.23 -22.14
C GLU A 33 1.75 10.03 -23.39
N ARG A 34 2.08 11.33 -23.43
CA ARG A 34 1.89 12.18 -24.62
C ARG A 34 2.75 11.76 -25.81
N LEU A 35 3.95 11.25 -25.56
CA LEU A 35 4.91 10.89 -26.62
C LEU A 35 4.69 9.46 -27.15
N LEU A 36 4.40 8.51 -26.27
CA LEU A 36 4.34 7.08 -26.58
C LEU A 36 2.91 6.53 -26.63
N GLY A 37 1.95 7.23 -26.01
CA GLY A 37 0.62 6.70 -25.74
C GLY A 37 0.61 5.72 -24.56
N GLU A 38 -0.57 5.53 -23.96
CA GLU A 38 -0.78 4.72 -22.75
C GLU A 38 -0.27 3.27 -22.90
N ARG A 39 -0.60 2.61 -24.02
CA ARG A 39 -0.23 1.21 -24.26
C ARG A 39 1.28 0.99 -24.32
N LEU A 40 2.00 1.82 -25.08
CA LEU A 40 3.44 1.65 -25.26
C LEU A 40 4.19 2.08 -24.00
N LEU A 41 3.72 3.14 -23.34
CA LEU A 41 4.24 3.54 -22.04
C LEU A 41 4.09 2.39 -21.02
N GLY A 42 2.92 1.76 -20.96
CA GLY A 42 2.68 0.61 -20.07
C GLY A 42 3.63 -0.55 -20.32
N VAL A 43 3.94 -0.89 -21.57
CA VAL A 43 4.92 -1.95 -21.89
C VAL A 43 6.33 -1.58 -21.41
N VAL A 44 6.74 -0.33 -21.57
CA VAL A 44 8.07 0.15 -21.16
C VAL A 44 8.20 0.21 -19.63
N THR A 45 7.12 0.57 -18.94
CA THR A 45 7.13 0.72 -17.48
C THR A 45 6.80 -0.57 -16.73
N ALA A 46 6.17 -1.56 -17.38
CA ALA A 46 5.74 -2.82 -16.77
C ALA A 46 6.83 -3.54 -15.95
N PRO A 47 8.09 -3.70 -16.43
CA PRO A 47 9.12 -4.37 -15.63
C PRO A 47 9.42 -3.67 -14.30
N PHE A 48 9.19 -2.37 -14.22
CA PHE A 48 9.45 -1.56 -13.03
C PHE A 48 8.24 -1.47 -12.10
N TYR A 49 7.01 -1.53 -12.63
CA TYR A 49 5.78 -1.48 -11.84
C TYR A 49 5.32 -2.85 -11.37
N ASN A 50 5.53 -3.91 -12.16
CA ASN A 50 5.06 -5.26 -11.81
C ASN A 50 5.75 -5.84 -10.57
N GLN A 51 6.88 -5.28 -10.13
CA GLN A 51 7.49 -5.65 -8.85
C GLN A 51 6.74 -5.09 -7.62
N PHE A 52 5.87 -4.09 -7.82
CA PHE A 52 5.07 -3.43 -6.79
C PHE A 52 3.57 -3.72 -6.91
N VAL A 53 3.13 -4.32 -8.01
CA VAL A 53 1.73 -4.63 -8.30
C VAL A 53 1.55 -6.13 -8.35
N GLY A 54 0.85 -6.69 -7.36
CA GLY A 54 0.59 -8.13 -7.25
C GLY A 54 -0.49 -8.68 -8.19
N GLY A 55 -1.13 -7.82 -9.01
CA GLY A 55 -2.22 -8.16 -9.90
C GLY A 55 -3.39 -7.17 -9.78
N ASP A 56 -4.16 -7.04 -10.86
CA ASP A 56 -5.33 -6.15 -10.95
C ASP A 56 -6.66 -6.90 -10.75
N SER A 57 -6.60 -8.24 -10.66
CA SER A 57 -7.75 -9.13 -10.44
C SER A 57 -7.54 -10.08 -9.27
N GLU A 58 -8.64 -10.67 -8.75
CA GLU A 58 -8.59 -11.72 -7.72
C GLU A 58 -7.77 -12.92 -8.18
N GLN A 59 -7.88 -13.32 -9.46
CA GLN A 59 -7.11 -14.45 -9.98
C GLN A 59 -5.61 -14.16 -10.02
N GLU A 60 -5.20 -13.00 -10.55
CA GLU A 60 -3.78 -12.60 -10.61
C GLU A 60 -3.18 -12.46 -9.21
N MET A 61 -3.93 -11.87 -8.28
CA MET A 61 -3.49 -11.75 -6.89
C MET A 61 -3.32 -13.11 -6.22
N GLY A 62 -4.20 -14.08 -6.50
CA GLY A 62 -4.06 -15.46 -6.04
C GLY A 62 -2.80 -16.14 -6.58
N VAL A 63 -2.49 -15.94 -7.87
CA VAL A 63 -1.25 -16.47 -8.48
C VAL A 63 -0.02 -15.88 -7.80
N THR A 64 0.02 -14.56 -7.60
CA THR A 64 1.12 -13.89 -6.89
C THR A 64 1.24 -14.37 -5.44
N TYR A 65 0.11 -14.50 -4.74
CA TYR A 65 0.08 -15.02 -3.37
C TYR A 65 0.72 -16.40 -3.27
N HIS A 66 0.32 -17.34 -4.14
CA HIS A 66 0.88 -18.70 -4.13
C HIS A 66 2.36 -18.72 -4.50
N ALA A 67 2.78 -17.97 -5.52
CA ALA A 67 4.18 -17.89 -5.92
C ALA A 67 5.07 -17.35 -4.79
N MET A 68 4.60 -16.34 -4.04
CA MET A 68 5.31 -15.82 -2.88
C MET A 68 5.34 -16.83 -1.72
N ALA A 69 4.23 -17.51 -1.45
CA ALA A 69 4.13 -18.51 -0.39
C ALA A 69 5.07 -19.71 -0.64
N GLU A 70 5.20 -20.18 -1.89
CA GLU A 70 6.15 -21.24 -2.27
C GLU A 70 7.61 -20.85 -2.01
N LEU A 71 7.92 -19.56 -2.07
CA LEU A 71 9.24 -19.01 -1.74
C LEU A 71 9.43 -18.73 -0.25
N GLY A 72 8.44 -19.03 0.59
CA GLY A 72 8.48 -18.72 2.02
C GLY A 72 8.29 -17.23 2.32
N ILE A 73 7.69 -16.47 1.42
CA ILE A 73 7.48 -15.03 1.54
C ILE A 73 5.98 -14.74 1.74
N GLY A 74 5.66 -13.97 2.78
CA GLY A 74 4.27 -13.53 3.02
C GLY A 74 3.90 -12.36 2.11
N LEU A 75 2.75 -12.47 1.44
CA LEU A 75 2.20 -11.35 0.68
C LEU A 75 1.66 -10.26 1.61
N MET A 76 2.09 -9.01 1.42
CA MET A 76 1.51 -7.84 2.08
C MET A 76 0.98 -6.88 1.02
N ILE A 77 -0.30 -6.48 1.12
CA ILE A 77 -0.97 -5.65 0.10
C ILE A 77 -1.51 -4.35 0.72
N THR A 78 -1.35 -3.22 0.01
CA THR A 78 -2.00 -1.93 0.29
C THR A 78 -2.33 -1.23 -1.03
N PRO A 79 -3.57 -1.28 -1.53
CA PRO A 79 -3.93 -0.76 -2.85
C PRO A 79 -4.46 0.69 -2.77
N MET A 80 -4.18 1.40 -1.68
CA MET A 80 -4.88 2.63 -1.36
C MET A 80 -4.13 3.85 -1.86
N VAL A 81 -4.88 4.76 -2.47
CA VAL A 81 -4.38 6.04 -2.96
C VAL A 81 -4.74 7.11 -1.93
N GLU A 82 -3.73 7.80 -1.41
CA GLU A 82 -3.95 8.95 -0.53
C GLU A 82 -4.36 10.16 -1.37
N SER A 83 -5.30 10.97 -0.89
CA SER A 83 -5.66 12.22 -1.56
C SER A 83 -4.56 13.25 -1.38
N ASP A 84 -4.22 14.00 -2.43
CA ASP A 84 -3.27 15.12 -2.35
C ASP A 84 -3.98 16.47 -2.18
N VAL A 85 -3.25 17.47 -1.68
CA VAL A 85 -3.73 18.84 -1.50
C VAL A 85 -3.97 19.47 -2.88
N GLY A 86 -5.25 19.75 -3.18
CA GLY A 86 -5.67 20.36 -4.45
C GLY A 86 -6.51 19.47 -5.36
N GLU A 87 -6.73 18.20 -5.01
CA GLU A 87 -7.67 17.32 -5.71
C GLU A 87 -9.12 17.66 -5.32
N GLY A 88 -9.78 18.47 -6.15
CA GLY A 88 -10.96 19.25 -5.75
C GLY A 88 -12.34 18.63 -5.99
N GLU A 89 -12.51 17.59 -6.80
CA GLU A 89 -13.86 17.25 -7.29
C GLU A 89 -14.31 15.80 -7.09
N ASN A 90 -13.45 14.88 -6.63
CA ASN A 90 -13.85 13.47 -6.53
C ASN A 90 -13.34 12.67 -5.31
N LEU A 91 -13.06 13.37 -4.21
CA LEU A 91 -12.53 12.78 -2.98
C LEU A 91 -13.45 11.72 -2.36
N HIS A 92 -14.77 11.92 -2.44
CA HIS A 92 -15.71 10.95 -1.89
C HIS A 92 -15.67 9.62 -2.66
N GLU A 93 -15.66 9.66 -3.99
CA GLU A 93 -15.53 8.48 -4.83
C GLU A 93 -14.19 7.77 -4.59
N LEU A 94 -13.11 8.53 -4.40
CA LEU A 94 -11.79 8.00 -4.06
C LEU A 94 -11.83 7.20 -2.74
N PHE A 95 -12.42 7.75 -1.66
CA PHE A 95 -12.51 7.07 -0.38
C PHE A 95 -13.40 5.84 -0.44
N VAL A 96 -14.55 5.93 -1.13
CA VAL A 96 -15.44 4.79 -1.36
C VAL A 96 -14.71 3.68 -2.14
N LYS A 97 -13.92 4.05 -3.15
CA LYS A 97 -13.10 3.12 -3.93
C LYS A 97 -12.02 2.47 -3.06
N ASN A 98 -11.26 3.25 -2.28
CA ASN A 98 -10.26 2.74 -1.34
C ASN A 98 -10.87 1.74 -0.35
N PHE A 99 -12.04 2.07 0.21
CA PHE A 99 -12.74 1.19 1.14
C PHE A 99 -13.18 -0.11 0.48
N ARG A 100 -13.84 -0.05 -0.69
CA ARG A 100 -14.26 -1.24 -1.45
C ARG A 100 -13.08 -2.13 -1.85
N ASN A 101 -11.99 -1.52 -2.32
CA ASN A 101 -10.78 -2.24 -2.70
C ASN A 101 -10.15 -2.94 -1.49
N THR A 102 -10.09 -2.25 -0.33
CA THR A 102 -9.59 -2.84 0.91
C THR A 102 -10.42 -4.06 1.32
N LEU A 103 -11.76 -3.97 1.29
CA LEU A 103 -12.63 -5.10 1.62
C LEU A 103 -12.46 -6.27 0.65
N SER A 104 -12.34 -5.98 -0.66
CA SER A 104 -12.09 -7.00 -1.68
C SER A 104 -10.79 -7.75 -1.40
N LEU A 105 -9.69 -7.03 -1.12
CA LEU A 105 -8.41 -7.64 -0.79
C LEU A 105 -8.44 -8.45 0.49
N VAL A 106 -9.12 -7.97 1.54
CA VAL A 106 -9.30 -8.75 2.77
C VAL A 106 -9.99 -10.08 2.47
N SER A 107 -11.02 -10.08 1.60
CA SER A 107 -11.67 -11.32 1.16
C SER A 107 -10.72 -12.23 0.39
N ILE A 108 -9.93 -11.69 -0.54
CA ILE A 108 -8.96 -12.47 -1.34
C ILE A 108 -7.90 -13.10 -0.43
N VAL A 109 -7.27 -12.29 0.43
CA VAL A 109 -6.25 -12.76 1.37
C VAL A 109 -6.83 -13.79 2.33
N SER A 110 -8.03 -13.56 2.88
CA SER A 110 -8.69 -14.50 3.79
C SER A 110 -8.94 -15.87 3.14
N ARG A 111 -9.45 -15.89 1.89
CA ARG A 111 -9.68 -17.14 1.14
C ARG A 111 -8.40 -17.90 0.86
N ASN A 112 -7.32 -17.19 0.55
CA ASN A 112 -6.02 -17.80 0.21
C ASN A 112 -5.18 -18.18 1.43
N ASN A 113 -5.40 -17.55 2.59
CA ASN A 113 -4.73 -17.90 3.85
C ASN A 113 -4.99 -19.34 4.30
N GLY A 114 -6.14 -19.93 3.94
CA GLY A 114 -6.41 -21.35 4.18
C GLY A 114 -5.56 -22.31 3.32
N LEU A 115 -4.87 -21.80 2.31
CA LEU A 115 -4.10 -22.57 1.33
C LEU A 115 -2.58 -22.42 1.49
N SER A 116 -2.11 -21.59 2.43
CA SER A 116 -0.70 -21.30 2.64
C SER A 116 -0.32 -21.41 4.12
N SER A 117 0.92 -21.86 4.38
CA SER A 117 1.49 -21.86 5.73
C SER A 117 1.90 -20.47 6.21
N ILE A 118 1.99 -19.49 5.30
CA ILE A 118 2.32 -18.10 5.59
C ILE A 118 1.10 -17.23 5.27
N PRO A 119 0.50 -16.57 6.28
CA PRO A 119 -0.66 -15.73 6.06
C PRO A 119 -0.24 -14.46 5.30
N GLY A 120 -1.04 -14.10 4.30
CA GLY A 120 -0.98 -12.77 3.72
C GLY A 120 -1.60 -11.74 4.64
N ILE A 121 -1.16 -10.50 4.49
CA ILE A 121 -1.55 -9.36 5.30
C ILE A 121 -2.15 -8.30 4.39
N CYS A 122 -3.37 -7.86 4.68
CA CYS A 122 -3.92 -6.66 4.09
C CYS A 122 -3.59 -5.48 5.01
N GLN A 123 -2.75 -4.57 4.54
CA GLN A 123 -2.43 -3.34 5.25
C GLN A 123 -3.38 -2.22 4.80
N THR A 124 -3.77 -1.38 5.76
CA THR A 124 -4.56 -0.18 5.51
C THR A 124 -3.89 1.03 6.17
N LYS A 125 -3.78 2.12 5.43
CA LYS A 125 -3.43 3.46 5.91
C LYS A 125 -4.69 4.24 6.24
N PHE A 126 -4.83 4.63 7.49
CA PHE A 126 -5.97 5.44 7.95
C PHE A 126 -6.10 6.77 7.17
N THR A 127 -4.98 7.37 6.77
CA THR A 127 -4.93 8.62 5.99
C THR A 127 -5.61 8.52 4.63
N ALA A 128 -5.61 7.34 4.01
CA ALA A 128 -6.25 7.13 2.70
C ALA A 128 -7.79 7.11 2.75
N HIS A 129 -8.38 7.12 3.95
CA HIS A 129 -9.83 7.20 4.17
C HIS A 129 -10.28 8.56 4.69
N LEU A 130 -9.33 9.49 4.89
CA LEU A 130 -9.59 10.82 5.40
C LEU A 130 -9.22 11.86 4.35
N SER A 131 -10.00 12.93 4.29
CA SER A 131 -9.61 14.08 3.46
C SER A 131 -8.42 14.80 4.07
N ALA A 132 -7.60 15.40 3.20
CA ALA A 132 -6.50 16.27 3.62
C ALA A 132 -6.96 17.36 4.60
N LYS A 133 -8.18 17.91 4.43
CA LYS A 133 -8.77 18.88 5.36
C LYS A 133 -8.97 18.31 6.77
N VAL A 134 -9.47 17.09 6.88
CA VAL A 134 -9.64 16.43 8.19
C VAL A 134 -8.26 16.13 8.80
N LEU A 135 -7.31 15.65 8.01
CA LEU A 135 -5.95 15.39 8.46
C LEU A 135 -5.25 16.65 8.96
N MET A 136 -5.40 17.77 8.25
CA MET A 136 -4.89 19.08 8.70
C MET A 136 -5.54 19.53 9.99
N GLY A 137 -6.86 19.40 10.13
CA GLY A 137 -7.55 19.74 11.38
C GLY A 137 -7.11 18.89 12.57
N LEU A 138 -6.87 17.59 12.33
CA LEU A 138 -6.29 16.69 13.34
C LEU A 138 -4.86 17.09 13.71
N HIS A 139 -4.04 17.43 12.72
CA HIS A 139 -2.68 17.90 12.93
C HIS A 139 -2.63 19.19 13.75
N GLU A 140 -3.43 20.20 13.40
CA GLU A 140 -3.51 21.46 14.16
C GLU A 140 -3.98 21.25 15.60
N ALA A 141 -4.94 20.33 15.82
CA ALA A 141 -5.39 19.97 17.15
C ALA A 141 -4.27 19.26 17.94
N TYR A 142 -3.54 18.36 17.28
CA TYR A 142 -2.42 17.63 17.86
C TYR A 142 -1.25 18.56 18.20
N GLU A 143 -0.88 19.52 17.35
CA GLU A 143 0.22 20.46 17.61
C GLU A 143 0.00 21.34 18.85
N ARG A 144 -1.25 21.60 19.23
CA ARG A 144 -1.58 22.43 20.40
C ARG A 144 -1.42 21.70 21.73
N LEU A 145 -1.23 20.39 21.71
CA LEU A 145 -1.05 19.59 22.91
C LEU A 145 0.37 19.76 23.47
N SER A 146 0.48 19.63 24.79
CA SER A 146 1.76 19.46 25.47
C SER A 146 2.38 18.10 25.16
N PHE A 147 3.67 17.94 25.46
CA PHE A 147 4.39 16.68 25.27
C PHE A 147 3.72 15.50 26.02
N ASP A 148 3.27 15.73 27.25
CA ASP A 148 2.61 14.68 28.05
C ASP A 148 1.26 14.27 27.43
N GLU A 149 0.51 15.23 26.89
CA GLU A 149 -0.73 14.97 26.17
C GLU A 149 -0.48 14.25 24.83
N HIS A 150 0.62 14.56 24.12
CA HIS A 150 1.03 13.79 22.93
C HIS A 150 1.27 12.32 23.26
N VAL A 151 2.01 12.05 24.34
CA VAL A 151 2.28 10.69 24.81
C VAL A 151 0.98 9.97 25.13
N GLN A 152 0.07 10.61 25.89
CA GLN A 152 -1.23 10.02 26.23
C GLN A 152 -2.07 9.70 25.00
N VAL A 153 -2.08 10.55 23.98
CA VAL A 153 -2.80 10.29 22.73
C VAL A 153 -2.20 9.08 22.00
N VAL A 154 -0.87 9.02 21.87
CA VAL A 154 -0.18 7.90 21.21
C VAL A 154 -0.44 6.58 21.96
N GLU A 155 -0.32 6.58 23.28
CA GLU A 155 -0.59 5.41 24.12
C GLU A 155 -2.05 4.98 24.04
N SER A 156 -2.98 5.93 24.01
CA SER A 156 -4.42 5.63 23.88
C SER A 156 -4.74 5.00 22.53
N VAL A 157 -4.17 5.53 21.44
CA VAL A 157 -4.35 4.98 20.09
C VAL A 157 -3.72 3.59 20.00
N ALA A 158 -2.47 3.42 20.47
CA ALA A 158 -1.79 2.13 20.47
C ALA A 158 -2.55 1.08 21.31
N SER A 159 -3.03 1.47 22.49
CA SER A 159 -3.83 0.61 23.37
C SER A 159 -5.17 0.25 22.72
N ALA A 160 -5.81 1.17 22.00
CA ALA A 160 -7.05 0.88 21.27
C ALA A 160 -6.83 -0.13 20.14
N PHE A 161 -5.65 -0.17 19.52
CA PHE A 161 -5.27 -1.20 18.56
C PHE A 161 -4.89 -2.52 19.24
N ALA A 162 -4.17 -2.50 20.36
CA ALA A 162 -3.71 -3.69 21.07
C ALA A 162 -4.84 -4.42 21.81
N ASN A 163 -5.80 -3.70 22.40
CA ASN A 163 -6.86 -4.27 23.23
C ASN A 163 -8.07 -4.81 22.44
N LYS A 164 -8.01 -4.83 21.11
CA LYS A 164 -9.06 -5.43 20.29
C LYS A 164 -8.70 -6.87 19.91
N GLU A 165 -9.11 -7.82 20.76
CA GLU A 165 -9.28 -9.26 20.43
C GLU A 165 -10.26 -9.53 19.26
N TRP A 166 -10.82 -8.49 18.63
CA TRP A 166 -11.99 -8.55 17.73
C TRP A 166 -11.72 -8.82 16.24
N VAL A 167 -10.48 -9.10 15.81
CA VAL A 167 -10.18 -9.37 14.38
C VAL A 167 -9.59 -10.77 14.13
N LEU A 168 -9.19 -11.50 15.18
CA LEU A 168 -8.52 -12.80 15.00
C LEU A 168 -9.29 -14.01 15.54
N ARG A 169 -10.48 -13.83 16.13
CA ARG A 169 -11.39 -14.93 16.41
C ARG A 169 -12.44 -15.01 15.30
N GLY A 170 -12.04 -15.64 14.20
CA GLY A 170 -12.98 -16.16 13.23
C GLY A 170 -13.89 -17.18 13.91
N THR A 171 -15.09 -16.74 14.26
CA THR A 171 -16.25 -17.64 14.36
C THR A 171 -16.97 -17.57 13.03
N TYR A 172 -16.85 -18.67 12.30
CA TYR A 172 -17.58 -19.02 11.07
C TYR A 172 -19.09 -18.80 11.20
#